data_AF-A0A522E214-F1
#
_entry.id   AF-A0A522E214-F1
#
_cell.length_a   1.000
_cell.length_b   1.000
_cell.length_c   1.000
_cell.angle_alpha   90.00
_cell.angle_beta   90.00
_cell.angle_gamma   90.00
#
_symmetry.space_group_name_H-M   'P 1'
#
loop_
_entity.id
_entity.type
_entity.pdbx_description
1 polymer ?
#
loop_
_entity_poly.entity_id
_entity_poly.type
_entity_poly.pdbx_seq_one_letter_code
_entity_poly.pdbx_strand_id
1 'polypeptide(L)' 'TFQPEKRALIFAPYRDDAALHEKIRDLRAQQQAVVQQLPGQTGGAKELGCTAVLEQDHQNWVVRPLD' A
#
# COMPACT_ATOMS: atom_id res chain seq x y z
N THR A 1 -21.07 -0.99 20.74
CA THR A 1 -19.89 -0.11 20.73
C THR A 1 -19.30 -0.16 19.34
N PHE A 2 -19.13 0.97 18.65
CA PHE A 2 -18.48 0.98 17.33
C PHE A 2 -16.98 0.77 17.57
N GLN A 3 -16.45 -0.40 17.20
CA GLN A 3 -15.01 -0.63 17.15
C GLN A 3 -14.62 -0.40 15.70
N PRO A 4 -14.00 0.74 15.33
CA PRO A 4 -13.52 0.89 13.98
C PRO A 4 -12.44 -0.18 13.76
N GLU A 5 -12.71 -1.13 12.85
CA GLU A 5 -11.66 -1.99 12.31
C GLU A 5 -10.48 -1.06 11.95
N LYS A 6 -9.29 -1.36 12.47
CA LYS A 6 -8.11 -0.55 12.22
C LYS A 6 -7.72 -0.73 10.75
N ARG A 7 -8.31 0.09 9.86
CA ARG A 7 -8.06 0.03 8.41
C ARG A 7 -6.56 0.18 8.15
N ALA A 8 -6.02 -0.72 7.35
CA ALA A 8 -4.61 -0.66 6.99
C ALA A 8 -4.35 0.60 6.14
N LEU A 9 -3.29 1.32 6.48
CA LEU A 9 -2.72 2.34 5.61
C LEU A 9 -1.55 1.68 4.86
N ILE A 10 -1.76 1.43 3.57
CA ILE A 10 -0.85 0.63 2.74
C ILE A 10 0.05 1.55 1.95
N PHE A 11 1.35 1.36 2.05
CA PHE A 11 2.34 2.04 1.22
C PHE A 11 2.63 1.24 -0.05
N ALA A 12 2.50 1.86 -1.23
CA ALA A 12 2.82 1.25 -2.51
C ALA A 12 4.04 1.94 -3.15
N PRO A 13 4.99 1.19 -3.75
CA PRO A 13 6.17 1.78 -4.37
C PRO A 13 5.82 2.55 -5.65
N TYR A 14 6.73 3.42 -6.09
CA TYR A 14 6.67 4.01 -7.44
C TYR A 14 7.33 3.06 -8.44
N ARG A 15 6.53 2.42 -9.31
CA ARG A 15 7.00 1.63 -10.45
C ARG A 15 6.05 1.80 -11.64
N ASP A 16 6.63 1.76 -12.84
CA ASP A 16 5.87 1.64 -14.09
C ASP A 16 5.53 0.16 -14.32
N ASP A 17 4.47 -0.31 -13.65
CA ASP A 17 4.04 -1.70 -13.62
C ASP A 17 2.50 -1.74 -13.63
N ALA A 18 1.92 -2.31 -14.69
CA ALA A 18 0.46 -2.36 -14.85
C ALA A 18 -0.23 -3.19 -13.76
N ALA A 19 0.38 -4.29 -13.32
CA ALA A 19 -0.15 -5.15 -12.26
C ALA A 19 -0.13 -4.44 -10.91
N LEU A 20 0.88 -3.58 -10.67
CA LEU A 20 0.92 -2.71 -9.50
C LEU A 20 -0.27 -1.73 -9.51
N HIS A 21 -0.51 -1.08 -10.66
CA HIS A 21 -1.57 -0.08 -10.79
C HIS A 21 -2.97 -0.71 -10.66
N GLU A 22 -3.15 -1.91 -11.20
CA GLU A 22 -4.33 -2.75 -10.98
C GLU A 22 -4.53 -3.06 -9.50
N LYS A 23 -3.49 -3.57 -8.83
CA LYS A 23 -3.59 -3.90 -7.40
C LYS A 23 -3.94 -2.68 -6.54
N ILE A 24 -3.35 -1.52 -6.81
CA ILE A 24 -3.65 -0.26 -6.11
C ILE A 24 -5.11 0.14 -6.31
N ARG A 25 -5.63 0.04 -7.53
CA ARG A 25 -7.04 0.34 -7.84
C ARG A 25 -7.99 -0.59 -7.10
N ASP A 26 -7.72 -1.90 -7.10
CA ASP A 26 -8.55 -2.89 -6.42
C ASP A 26 -8.59 -2.66 -4.91
N LEU A 27 -7.44 -2.35 -4.29
CA LEU A 27 -7.36 -2.02 -2.87
C LEU A 27 -8.19 -0.79 -2.51
N ARG A 28 -8.11 0.27 -3.33
CA ARG A 28 -8.92 1.49 -3.15
C ARG A 28 -10.42 1.22 -3.33
N ALA A 29 -10.80 0.37 -4.29
CA ALA A 29 -12.18 -0.05 -4.47
C ALA A 29 -12.71 -0.85 -3.27
N GLN A 30 -11.84 -1.58 -2.57
CA GLN A 30 -12.13 -2.27 -1.30
C GLN A 30 -12.05 -1.35 -0.06
N GLN A 31 -12.11 -0.02 -0.27
CA GLN A 31 -12.05 1.00 0.78
C GLN A 31 -10.76 0.98 1.63
N GLN A 32 -9.68 0.37 1.13
CA GLN A 32 -8.36 0.45 1.77
C GLN A 32 -7.68 1.77 1.41
N ALA A 33 -6.95 2.35 2.37
CA ALA A 33 -6.17 3.54 2.14
C ALA A 33 -4.80 3.15 1.57
N VAL A 34 -4.47 3.67 0.37
CA VAL A 34 -3.20 3.39 -0.31
C VAL A 34 -2.45 4.68 -0.61
N VAL A 35 -1.30 4.84 0.03
CA VAL A 35 -0.33 5.92 -0.23
C VAL A 35 0.68 5.41 -1.24
N GLN A 36 0.72 6.02 -2.42
CA GLN A 36 1.71 5.67 -3.43
C GLN A 36 2.92 6.60 -3.31
N GLN A 37 4.12 6.01 -3.27
CA GLN A 37 5.37 6.74 -3.28
C GLN A 37 5.45 7.67 -4.51
N LEU A 38 6.05 8.85 -4.33
CA LEU A 38 6.36 9.76 -5.43
C LEU A 38 7.76 9.48 -6.01
N PRO A 39 8.00 9.77 -7.31
CA PRO A 39 9.33 9.71 -7.89
C PRO A 39 10.33 10.58 -7.09
N GLY A 40 11.45 10.00 -6.68
CA GLY A 40 12.49 10.71 -5.92
C GLY A 40 12.17 11.01 -4.46
N GLN A 41 11.06 10.49 -3.92
CA GLN A 41 10.69 10.68 -2.52
C GLN A 41 11.74 10.07 -1.58
N THR A 42 12.18 10.86 -0.60
CA THR A 42 12.96 10.42 0.56
C THR A 42 12.02 10.24 1.75
N GLY A 43 11.99 9.03 2.32
CA GLY A 43 11.04 8.62 3.36
C GLY A 43 10.07 7.54 2.86
N GLY A 44 9.87 6.51 3.68
CA GLY A 44 9.13 5.30 3.33
C GLY A 44 7.84 5.14 4.12
N ALA A 45 7.39 3.88 4.20
CA ALA A 45 6.12 3.53 4.80
C ALA A 45 6.02 3.93 6.28
N LYS A 46 7.11 3.78 7.05
CA LYS A 46 7.15 4.11 8.49
C LYS A 46 7.03 5.61 8.74
N GLU A 47 7.74 6.44 8.00
CA GLU A 47 7.69 7.90 8.13
C GLU A 47 6.32 8.49 7.76
N LEU A 48 5.59 7.81 6.88
CA LEU A 48 4.22 8.17 6.49
C LEU A 48 3.14 7.56 7.39
N GLY A 49 3.52 6.85 8.47
CA GLY A 49 2.58 6.20 9.39
C GLY A 49 1.78 5.07 8.77
N CYS A 50 2.26 4.49 7.67
CA CYS A 50 1.64 3.32 7.06
C CYS A 50 1.80 2.11 8.00
N THR A 51 0.83 1.21 7.93
CA THR A 51 0.80 -0.03 8.74
C THR A 51 1.06 -1.27 7.90
N ALA A 52 1.20 -1.10 6.59
CA ALA A 52 1.47 -2.17 5.64
C ALA A 52 2.21 -1.63 4.40
N VAL A 53 2.83 -2.53 3.66
CA VAL A 53 3.49 -2.27 2.37
C VAL A 53 2.95 -3.20 1.30
N LEU A 54 2.94 -2.72 0.06
CA LEU A 54 2.70 -3.53 -1.11
C LEU A 54 4.04 -3.98 -1.69
N GLU A 55 4.29 -5.28 -1.65
CA GLU A 55 5.53 -5.90 -2.12
C GLU A 55 5.28 -6.81 -3.31
N GLN A 56 6.27 -6.91 -4.20
CA GLN A 56 6.22 -7.87 -5.30
C GLN A 56 6.72 -9.22 -4.79
N ASP A 57 5.84 -10.21 -4.78
CA ASP A 57 6.14 -11.62 -4.51
C ASP A 57 5.92 -12.41 -5.81
N HIS A 58 7.02 -12.81 -6.46
CA HIS A 58 7.03 -13.35 -7.82
C HIS A 58 6.35 -12.40 -8.83
N GLN A 59 5.24 -12.83 -9.43
CA GLN A 59 4.45 -12.05 -10.39
C GLN A 59 3.26 -11.33 -9.74
N ASN A 60 3.11 -11.44 -8.41
CA ASN A 60 1.96 -10.92 -7.69
C ASN A 60 2.34 -9.77 -6.76
N TRP A 61 1.41 -8.84 -6.58
CA TRP A 61 1.53 -7.77 -5.59
C TRP A 61 0.75 -8.14 -4.32
N VAL A 62 1.47 -8.27 -3.21
CA VAL A 62 0.95 -8.73 -1.92
C VAL A 62 1.07 -7.65 -0.86
N VAL A 63 0.04 -7.52 -0.02
CA VAL A 63 0.05 -6.59 1.13
C VAL A 63 0.70 -7.32 2.30
N ARG A 64 1.77 -6.74 2.88
CA ARG A 64 2.40 -7.23 4.10
C ARG A 64 2.28 -6.20 5.22
N PRO A 65 1.95 -6.62 6.46
CA PRO A 65 1.98 -5.72 7.60
C PRO A 65 3.40 -5.24 7.88
N LEU A 66 3.53 -4.03 8.44
CA LEU A 66 4.78 -3.55 9.01
C LEU A 66 4.82 -3.93 10.49
N ASP A 67 5.93 -4.55 10.90
CA ASP A 67 6.23 -4.82 12.31
C ASP A 67 6.48 -3.53 13.11
#